data_AF-A0A930XE15-F1
#
_entry.id   AF-A0A930XE15-F1
#
_cell.length_a   1.000
_cell.length_b   1.000
_cell.length_c   1.000
_cell.angle_alpha   90.00
_cell.angle_beta   90.00
_cell.angle_gamma   90.00
#
_symmetry.space_group_name_H-M   'P 1'
#
loop_
_entity.id
_entity.type
_entity.pdbx_description
1 polymer ?
#
loop_
_entity_poly.entity_id
_entity_poly.type
_entity_poly.pdbx_seq_one_letter_code
_entity_poly.pdbx_strand_id
1 'polypeptide(L)'
;MKQQIEEEAKNLVPNYPVRIWELLLILLGAFGLIGTALVGIATKTLTNVLTPARAEAIAQSLFEYQIPGGSRGVAGINFGAKNIAIVSSLSTPPDVTLFVSKVPVVQTPDEDLINLGDTLREIFQGDFIPSESTTETAQLCGKTVTVSIQSGQQFFDEQTPSVSAIRYLAKIAENGVERNISIITNGENAYDKATKVFNSLRCRFEA
;
A
#
# COMPACT_ATOMS: atom_id res chain seq x y z
N MET A 1 69.48 21.64 44.38
CA MET A 1 68.39 22.64 44.31
C MET A 1 67.64 22.42 42.99
N LYS A 2 66.79 21.38 42.97
CA LYS A 2 66.01 20.92 41.82
C LYS A 2 64.61 20.68 42.36
N GLN A 3 63.74 21.68 42.32
CA GLN A 3 62.30 21.55 42.54
C GLN A 3 61.68 22.63 41.66
N GLN A 4 61.29 22.21 40.45
CA GLN A 4 59.89 22.15 40.04
C GLN A 4 59.38 23.51 39.60
N ILE A 5 59.77 23.84 38.37
CA ILE A 5 58.97 24.62 37.43
C ILE A 5 57.81 23.68 37.06
N GLU A 6 56.76 23.66 37.86
CA GLU A 6 55.56 22.86 37.58
C GLU A 6 54.37 23.81 37.54
N GLU A 7 53.93 24.05 36.32
CA GLU A 7 52.54 24.22 35.92
C GLU A 7 51.64 25.06 36.85
N GLU A 8 51.65 26.37 36.62
CA GLU A 8 50.40 27.14 36.75
C GLU A 8 50.02 27.68 35.37
N ALA A 9 49.86 26.76 34.41
CA ALA A 9 49.01 26.99 33.26
C ALA A 9 47.58 27.08 33.79
N LYS A 10 47.23 28.26 34.32
CA LYS A 10 45.86 28.61 34.68
C LYS A 10 45.00 28.26 33.48
N ASN A 11 44.21 27.20 33.64
CA ASN A 11 43.12 26.84 32.74
C ASN A 11 42.24 28.08 32.58
N LEU A 12 42.52 28.88 31.56
CA LEU A 12 41.58 29.81 30.97
C LEU A 12 40.53 28.94 30.31
N VAL A 13 39.61 28.39 31.10
CA VAL A 13 38.34 27.88 30.57
C VAL A 13 37.71 29.10 29.91
N PRO A 14 37.60 29.15 28.57
CA PRO A 14 37.00 30.29 27.92
C PRO A 14 35.54 30.27 28.35
N ASN A 15 35.17 31.23 29.19
CA ASN A 15 33.78 31.44 29.57
C ASN A 15 33.12 32.05 28.33
N TYR A 16 32.60 31.20 27.44
CA TYR A 16 31.79 31.64 26.31
C TYR A 16 30.39 31.93 26.85
N PRO A 17 29.97 33.20 27.00
CA PRO A 17 28.59 33.51 27.29
C PRO A 17 27.82 33.24 25.99
N VAL A 18 27.39 31.99 25.80
CA VAL A 18 26.42 31.68 24.75
C VAL A 18 25.20 32.54 25.02
N ARG A 19 25.01 33.57 24.19
CA ARG A 19 23.87 34.47 24.30
C ARG A 19 22.64 33.59 24.06
N ILE A 20 21.59 33.77 24.85
CA ILE A 20 20.32 33.00 24.74
C ILE A 20 19.83 32.89 23.28
N TRP A 21 20.12 33.91 22.46
CA TRP A 21 19.90 33.94 21.02
C TRP A 21 20.65 32.88 20.19
N GLU A 22 21.91 32.57 20.51
CA GLU A 22 22.70 31.53 19.83
C GLU A 22 22.13 30.15 20.11
N LEU A 23 21.68 29.89 21.34
CA LEU A 23 21.00 28.64 21.70
C LEU A 23 19.69 28.48 20.92
N LEU A 24 18.93 29.57 20.77
CA LEU A 24 17.67 29.60 20.03
C LEU A 24 17.90 29.36 18.52
N LEU A 25 18.95 29.95 17.95
CA LEU A 25 19.35 29.73 16.56
C LEU A 25 19.85 28.30 16.30
N ILE A 26 20.61 27.71 17.24
CA ILE A 26 21.05 26.31 17.15
C ILE A 26 19.84 25.37 17.20
N LEU A 27 18.89 25.60 18.11
CA LEU A 27 17.65 24.82 18.19
C LEU A 27 16.81 24.97 16.91
N LEU A 28 16.60 26.18 16.42
CA LEU A 28 15.88 26.42 15.16
C LEU A 28 16.56 25.75 13.96
N GLY A 29 17.90 25.80 13.88
CA GLY A 29 18.67 25.11 12.86
C GLY A 29 18.52 23.58 12.95
N ALA A 30 18.58 23.02 14.16
CA ALA A 30 18.38 21.59 14.39
C ALA A 30 16.96 21.14 14.03
N PHE A 31 15.92 21.89 14.44
CA PHE A 31 14.54 21.60 14.05
C PHE A 31 14.30 21.77 12.55
N GLY A 32 14.93 22.76 11.91
CA GLY A 32 14.88 22.94 10.46
C GLY A 32 15.50 21.77 9.70
N LEU A 33 16.63 21.25 10.17
CA LEU A 33 17.26 20.04 9.60
C LEU A 33 16.40 18.79 9.80
N ILE A 34 15.80 18.62 10.98
CA ILE A 34 14.88 17.51 11.25
C ILE A 34 13.64 17.61 10.35
N GLY A 35 13.05 18.80 10.21
CA GLY A 35 11.89 19.03 9.35
C GLY A 35 12.18 18.74 7.88
N THR A 36 13.31 19.23 7.36
CA THR A 36 13.72 18.96 5.97
C THR A 36 14.09 17.50 5.73
N ALA A 37 14.71 16.82 6.71
CA ALA A 37 14.98 15.39 6.64
C ALA A 37 13.68 14.56 6.60
N LEU A 38 12.68 14.90 7.41
CA LEU A 38 11.38 14.21 7.41
C LEU A 38 10.62 14.41 6.09
N VAL A 39 10.62 15.62 5.53
CA VAL A 39 10.03 15.89 4.20
C VAL A 39 10.76 15.13 3.09
N GLY A 40 12.10 15.06 3.14
CA GLY A 40 12.91 14.31 2.18
C GLY A 40 12.67 12.79 2.25
N ILE A 41 12.43 12.25 3.45
CA ILE A 41 12.07 10.84 3.63
C ILE A 41 10.64 10.58 3.13
N ALA A 42 9.67 11.43 3.49
CA ALA A 42 8.27 11.28 3.10
C ALA A 42 8.06 11.30 1.57
N THR A 43 8.77 12.18 0.86
CA THR A 43 8.67 12.28 -0.61
C THR A 43 9.25 11.07 -1.32
N LYS A 44 10.37 10.51 -0.83
CA LYS A 44 10.96 9.28 -1.38
C LYS A 44 10.16 8.02 -1.05
N THR A 45 9.51 7.97 0.11
CA THR A 45 8.68 6.81 0.47
C THR A 45 7.36 6.80 -0.32
N LEU A 46 6.70 7.95 -0.51
CA LEU A 46 5.48 8.02 -1.34
C LEU A 46 5.73 7.66 -2.81
N THR A 47 6.79 8.21 -3.41
CA THR A 47 7.11 7.94 -4.83
C THR A 47 7.45 6.47 -5.08
N ASN A 48 8.06 5.79 -4.10
CA ASN A 48 8.35 4.36 -4.16
C ASN A 48 7.11 3.46 -4.02
N VAL A 49 6.09 3.87 -3.27
CA VAL A 49 4.83 3.15 -3.12
C VAL A 49 3.94 3.29 -4.36
N LEU A 50 4.01 4.46 -5.01
CA LEU A 50 3.25 4.81 -6.22
C LEU A 50 3.99 4.48 -7.52
N THR A 51 5.06 3.68 -7.48
CA THR A 51 5.78 3.30 -8.69
C THR A 51 5.02 2.20 -9.43
N PRO A 52 4.49 2.43 -10.66
CA PRO A 52 3.67 1.45 -11.37
C PRO A 52 4.36 0.10 -11.56
N ALA A 53 5.64 0.12 -11.99
CA ALA A 53 6.41 -1.11 -12.21
C ALA A 53 6.55 -1.95 -10.94
N ARG A 54 6.66 -1.31 -9.76
CA ARG A 54 6.75 -2.02 -8.48
C ARG A 54 5.41 -2.67 -8.12
N ALA A 55 4.32 -1.93 -8.26
CA ALA A 55 2.98 -2.45 -8.01
C ALA A 55 2.66 -3.66 -8.89
N GLU A 56 3.02 -3.61 -10.18
CA GLU A 56 2.87 -4.76 -11.07
C GLU A 56 3.77 -5.94 -10.67
N ALA A 57 5.04 -5.69 -10.35
CA ALA A 57 5.94 -6.74 -9.91
C ALA A 57 5.44 -7.45 -8.64
N ILE A 58 4.89 -6.69 -7.67
CA ILE A 58 4.27 -7.26 -6.47
C ILE A 58 3.02 -8.06 -6.86
N ALA A 59 2.11 -7.49 -7.65
CA ALA A 59 0.90 -8.20 -8.08
C ALA A 59 1.25 -9.53 -8.79
N GLN A 60 2.21 -9.50 -9.72
CA GLN A 60 2.70 -10.65 -10.48
C GLN A 60 3.48 -11.66 -9.64
N SER A 61 4.05 -11.24 -8.50
CA SER A 61 4.65 -12.16 -7.52
C SER A 61 3.61 -12.93 -6.72
N LEU A 62 2.41 -12.36 -6.55
CA LEU A 62 1.32 -12.99 -5.80
C LEU A 62 0.43 -13.87 -6.69
N PHE A 63 0.09 -13.35 -7.87
CA PHE A 63 -0.80 -14.00 -8.82
C PHE A 63 -0.32 -13.77 -10.26
N GLU A 64 -0.47 -14.79 -11.10
CA GLU A 64 -0.61 -14.55 -12.54
C GLU A 64 -2.02 -14.07 -12.79
N TYR A 65 -2.17 -13.03 -13.61
CA TYR A 65 -3.45 -12.42 -13.94
C TYR A 65 -3.44 -11.89 -15.36
N GLN A 66 -4.64 -11.73 -15.93
CA GLN A 66 -4.85 -11.09 -17.23
C GLN A 66 -5.97 -10.06 -17.12
N ILE A 67 -5.63 -8.79 -17.34
CA ILE A 67 -6.61 -7.71 -17.49
C ILE A 67 -6.77 -7.43 -18.99
N PRO A 68 -8.00 -7.50 -19.55
CA PRO A 68 -8.25 -7.18 -20.95
C PRO A 68 -7.73 -5.79 -21.32
N GLY A 69 -7.01 -5.68 -22.45
CA GLY A 69 -6.39 -4.41 -22.86
C GLY A 69 -5.10 -4.05 -22.13
N GLY A 70 -4.61 -4.92 -21.23
CA GLY A 70 -3.39 -4.70 -20.45
C GLY A 70 -3.66 -4.03 -19.11
N SER A 71 -2.62 -3.99 -18.28
CA SER A 71 -2.67 -3.37 -16.94
C SER A 71 -1.60 -2.32 -16.76
N ARG A 72 -1.77 -1.49 -15.73
CA ARG A 72 -0.72 -0.71 -15.09
C ARG A 72 -0.80 -0.85 -13.58
N GLY A 73 0.34 -0.78 -12.92
CA GLY A 73 0.40 -0.69 -11.48
C GLY A 73 -0.04 0.67 -10.97
N VAL A 74 -0.78 0.68 -9.87
CA VAL A 74 -1.29 1.89 -9.21
C VAL A 74 -0.55 2.09 -7.88
N ALA A 75 -0.55 1.07 -7.03
CA ALA A 75 0.09 1.12 -5.72
C ALA A 75 0.65 -0.25 -5.34
N GLY A 76 1.82 -0.27 -4.70
CA GLY A 76 2.50 -1.50 -4.31
C GLY A 76 3.28 -1.33 -3.02
N ILE A 77 2.97 -2.13 -2.01
CA ILE A 77 3.59 -2.07 -0.68
C ILE A 77 4.02 -3.47 -0.26
N ASN A 78 5.29 -3.57 0.16
CA ASN A 78 5.80 -4.73 0.89
C ASN A 78 6.20 -4.23 2.28
N PHE A 79 5.55 -4.77 3.31
CA PHE A 79 5.80 -4.41 4.71
C PHE A 79 5.89 -5.68 5.55
N GLY A 80 7.09 -6.00 6.03
CA GLY A 80 7.34 -7.27 6.71
C GLY A 80 6.97 -8.46 5.81
N ALA A 81 6.08 -9.33 6.31
CA ALA A 81 5.54 -10.46 5.55
C ALA A 81 4.27 -10.12 4.74
N LYS A 82 3.80 -8.86 4.79
CA LYS A 82 2.60 -8.39 4.09
C LYS A 82 2.99 -7.82 2.72
N ASN A 83 2.32 -8.28 1.67
CA ASN A 83 2.47 -7.76 0.32
C ASN A 83 1.10 -7.31 -0.17
N ILE A 84 1.00 -6.11 -0.71
CA ILE A 84 -0.23 -5.50 -1.21
C ILE A 84 0.07 -4.87 -2.55
N ALA A 85 -0.77 -5.12 -3.54
CA ALA A 85 -0.67 -4.48 -4.83
C ALA A 85 -2.04 -4.18 -5.42
N ILE A 86 -2.08 -3.07 -6.15
CA ILE A 86 -3.25 -2.60 -6.87
C ILE A 86 -2.81 -2.32 -8.30
N VAL A 87 -3.48 -2.96 -9.24
CA VAL A 87 -3.27 -2.79 -10.67
C VAL A 87 -4.60 -2.45 -11.33
N SER A 88 -4.59 -1.61 -12.34
CA SER A 88 -5.79 -1.20 -13.08
C SER A 88 -5.62 -1.47 -14.57
N SER A 89 -6.72 -1.49 -15.31
CA SER A 89 -6.66 -1.43 -16.77
C SER A 89 -6.06 -0.11 -17.23
N LEU A 90 -5.65 -0.06 -18.51
CA LEU A 90 -5.05 1.10 -19.14
C LEU A 90 -6.06 2.19 -19.55
N SER A 91 -7.37 1.93 -19.43
CA SER A 91 -8.41 2.90 -19.76
C SER A 91 -8.47 4.04 -18.75
N THR A 92 -9.04 5.18 -19.16
CA THR A 92 -9.26 6.35 -18.30
C THR A 92 -10.73 6.78 -18.41
N PRO A 93 -11.56 6.63 -17.35
CA PRO A 93 -11.24 5.96 -16.08
C PRO A 93 -10.97 4.45 -16.25
N PRO A 94 -10.29 3.80 -15.29
CA PRO A 94 -10.04 2.37 -15.35
C PRO A 94 -11.35 1.59 -15.23
N ASP A 95 -11.55 0.65 -16.16
CA ASP A 95 -12.74 -0.20 -16.21
C ASP A 95 -12.58 -1.54 -15.46
N VAL A 96 -11.35 -1.83 -15.04
CA VAL A 96 -10.98 -2.95 -14.18
C VAL A 96 -9.93 -2.47 -13.18
N THR A 97 -10.14 -2.75 -11.90
CA THR A 97 -9.14 -2.57 -10.85
C THR A 97 -9.03 -3.85 -10.05
N LEU A 98 -7.82 -4.41 -9.97
CA LEU A 98 -7.49 -5.61 -9.22
C LEU A 98 -6.62 -5.22 -8.02
N PHE A 99 -7.14 -5.46 -6.83
CA PHE A 99 -6.40 -5.46 -5.57
C PHE A 99 -6.06 -6.90 -5.22
N VAL A 100 -4.81 -7.14 -4.88
CA VAL A 100 -4.31 -8.41 -4.35
C VAL A 100 -3.47 -8.16 -3.11
N SER A 101 -3.59 -9.02 -2.12
CA SER A 101 -2.70 -9.01 -0.97
C SER A 101 -2.33 -10.42 -0.50
N LYS A 102 -1.22 -10.50 0.23
CA LYS A 102 -0.69 -11.68 0.90
C LYS A 102 -0.33 -11.28 2.32
N VAL A 103 -0.93 -11.92 3.31
CA VAL A 103 -0.69 -11.67 4.74
C VAL A 103 -0.55 -13.00 5.50
N PRO A 104 0.27 -13.08 6.56
CA PRO A 104 0.28 -14.27 7.42
C PRO A 104 -1.07 -14.47 8.12
N VAL A 105 -1.49 -15.72 8.30
CA VAL A 105 -2.74 -16.08 9.01
C VAL A 105 -2.60 -15.83 10.51
N VAL A 106 -1.41 -16.04 11.07
CA VAL A 106 -1.12 -15.74 12.48
C VAL A 106 -0.70 -14.27 12.56
N GLN A 107 -1.64 -13.41 12.92
CA GLN A 107 -1.38 -12.00 13.19
C GLN A 107 -1.05 -11.85 14.68
N THR A 108 0.09 -11.25 15.00
CA THR A 108 0.41 -10.85 16.38
C THR A 108 -0.51 -9.70 16.81
N PRO A 109 -1.04 -9.68 18.05
CA PRO A 109 -2.06 -8.73 18.51
C PRO A 109 -1.71 -7.23 18.38
N ASP A 110 -0.42 -6.88 18.22
CA ASP A 110 0.03 -5.49 18.14
C ASP A 110 0.03 -4.90 16.70
N GLU A 111 -0.27 -5.69 15.66
CA GLU A 111 -0.30 -5.20 14.26
C GLU A 111 -1.67 -4.65 13.80
N ASP A 112 -2.67 -4.59 14.68
CA ASP A 112 -4.06 -4.18 14.39
C ASP A 112 -4.24 -2.66 14.19
N LEU A 113 -3.19 -1.85 14.29
CA LEU A 113 -3.34 -0.39 14.36
C LEU A 113 -3.82 0.26 13.07
N ILE A 114 -3.69 -0.39 11.91
CA ILE A 114 -4.26 0.09 10.63
C ILE A 114 -4.63 -1.13 9.79
N ASN A 115 -5.91 -1.29 9.44
CA ASN A 115 -6.35 -2.24 8.41
C ASN A 115 -5.93 -1.73 7.02
N LEU A 116 -4.61 -1.72 6.81
CA LEU A 116 -3.92 -1.11 5.69
C LEU A 116 -4.43 -1.67 4.36
N GLY A 117 -4.84 -2.93 4.33
CA GLY A 117 -5.48 -3.54 3.16
C GLY A 117 -6.78 -2.85 2.77
N ASP A 118 -7.71 -2.70 3.73
CA ASP A 118 -8.99 -2.05 3.47
C ASP A 118 -8.82 -0.56 3.17
N THR A 119 -7.94 0.14 3.90
CA THR A 119 -7.65 1.55 3.64
C THR A 119 -7.05 1.78 2.24
N LEU A 120 -6.07 0.97 1.83
CA LEU A 120 -5.49 1.10 0.48
C LEU A 120 -6.49 0.71 -0.60
N ARG A 121 -7.35 -0.28 -0.33
CA ARG A 121 -8.42 -0.67 -1.25
C ARG A 121 -9.35 0.51 -1.51
N GLU A 122 -9.81 1.19 -0.47
CA GLU A 122 -10.68 2.36 -0.58
C GLU A 122 -9.98 3.52 -1.30
N ILE A 123 -8.76 3.87 -0.90
CA ILE A 123 -8.00 5.00 -1.48
C ILE A 123 -7.76 4.82 -2.98
N PHE A 124 -7.43 3.61 -3.44
CA PHE A 124 -6.95 3.40 -4.81
C PHE A 124 -7.97 2.71 -5.74
N GLN A 125 -8.97 2.01 -5.22
CA GLN A 125 -10.06 1.49 -6.04
C GLN A 125 -11.26 2.45 -6.12
N GLY A 126 -11.27 3.51 -5.30
CA GLY A 126 -12.37 4.45 -5.17
C GLY A 126 -13.49 3.93 -4.26
N ASP A 127 -14.49 4.79 -4.05
CA ASP A 127 -15.63 4.43 -3.22
C ASP A 127 -16.60 3.55 -4.00
N PHE A 128 -16.97 2.41 -3.42
CA PHE A 128 -17.98 1.53 -3.98
C PHE A 128 -19.08 1.31 -2.96
N ILE A 129 -20.31 1.62 -3.37
CA ILE A 129 -21.51 1.41 -2.57
C ILE A 129 -22.25 0.18 -3.10
N PRO A 130 -22.25 -0.95 -2.37
CA PRO A 130 -22.97 -2.14 -2.79
C PRO A 130 -24.48 -1.92 -2.71
N SER A 131 -25.20 -2.37 -3.74
CA SER A 131 -26.66 -2.44 -3.76
C SER A 131 -27.16 -3.86 -3.48
N GLU A 132 -26.49 -4.87 -4.04
CA GLU A 132 -26.83 -6.29 -3.83
C GLU A 132 -25.55 -7.09 -3.63
N SER A 133 -25.68 -8.24 -2.97
CA SER A 133 -24.58 -9.18 -2.76
C SER A 133 -25.08 -10.60 -2.95
N THR A 134 -24.37 -11.36 -3.76
CA THR A 134 -24.52 -12.81 -3.88
C THR A 134 -23.20 -13.48 -3.55
N THR A 135 -23.26 -14.77 -3.23
CA THR A 135 -22.07 -15.59 -3.02
C THR A 135 -22.11 -16.77 -3.96
N GLU A 136 -21.01 -17.00 -4.65
CA GLU A 136 -20.86 -18.12 -5.58
C GLU A 136 -19.64 -18.95 -5.20
N THR A 137 -19.66 -20.21 -5.60
CA THR A 137 -18.51 -21.11 -5.44
C THR A 137 -17.70 -21.11 -6.73
N ALA A 138 -16.40 -20.82 -6.64
CA ALA A 138 -15.51 -20.80 -7.80
C ALA A 138 -14.18 -21.49 -7.50
N GLN A 139 -13.39 -21.73 -8.54
CA GLN A 139 -12.04 -22.26 -8.41
C GLN A 139 -11.03 -21.11 -8.41
N LEU A 140 -10.17 -21.09 -7.40
CA LEU A 140 -9.04 -20.16 -7.30
C LEU A 140 -7.82 -20.96 -6.86
N CYS A 141 -6.77 -20.93 -7.68
CA CYS A 141 -5.51 -21.64 -7.38
C CYS A 141 -5.68 -23.15 -7.12
N GLY A 142 -6.61 -23.79 -7.84
CA GLY A 142 -6.91 -25.22 -7.70
C GLY A 142 -7.73 -25.58 -6.45
N LYS A 143 -8.22 -24.58 -5.71
CA LYS A 143 -9.11 -24.77 -4.56
C LYS A 143 -10.46 -24.16 -4.81
N THR A 144 -11.47 -24.83 -4.30
CA THR A 144 -12.83 -24.31 -4.22
C THR A 144 -12.86 -23.18 -3.17
N VAL A 145 -13.25 -21.97 -3.58
CA VAL A 145 -13.39 -20.81 -2.71
C VAL A 145 -14.78 -20.18 -2.85
N THR A 146 -15.24 -19.54 -1.78
CA THR A 146 -16.43 -18.69 -1.83
C THR A 146 -16.03 -17.32 -2.37
N VAL A 147 -16.73 -16.86 -3.40
CA VAL A 147 -16.58 -15.53 -4.00
C VAL A 147 -17.83 -14.73 -3.66
N SER A 148 -17.65 -13.59 -3.00
CA SER A 148 -18.73 -12.61 -2.81
C SER A 148 -18.75 -11.68 -4.01
N ILE A 149 -19.89 -11.63 -4.70
CA ILE A 149 -20.12 -10.81 -5.88
C ILE A 149 -21.12 -9.74 -5.49
N GLN A 150 -20.70 -8.49 -5.56
CA GLN A 150 -21.51 -7.33 -5.21
C GLN A 150 -21.82 -6.53 -6.47
N SER A 151 -23.08 -6.20 -6.68
CA SER A 151 -23.48 -5.14 -7.63
C SER A 151 -23.57 -3.82 -6.87
N GLY A 152 -23.30 -2.71 -7.54
CA GLY A 152 -23.31 -1.40 -6.88
C GLY A 152 -22.92 -0.25 -7.79
N GLN A 153 -22.58 0.86 -7.15
CA GLN A 153 -22.13 2.08 -7.79
C GLN A 153 -20.69 2.40 -7.36
N GLN A 154 -19.84 2.74 -8.32
CA GLN A 154 -18.47 3.18 -8.10
C GLN A 154 -18.36 4.69 -8.33
N PHE A 155 -17.67 5.37 -7.42
CA PHE A 155 -17.37 6.79 -7.46
C PHE A 155 -15.85 6.94 -7.58
N PHE A 156 -15.40 7.70 -8.57
CA PHE A 156 -13.97 7.96 -8.79
C PHE A 156 -13.52 9.28 -8.16
N ASP A 157 -14.40 10.27 -8.16
CA ASP A 157 -14.26 11.54 -7.47
C ASP A 157 -15.67 12.10 -7.15
N GLU A 158 -15.73 13.19 -6.37
CA GLU A 158 -17.01 13.81 -5.97
C GLU A 158 -17.76 14.50 -7.12
N GLN A 159 -17.11 14.71 -8.28
CA GLN A 159 -17.61 15.54 -9.38
C GLN A 159 -18.07 14.70 -10.59
N THR A 160 -17.63 13.46 -10.66
CA THR A 160 -17.96 12.50 -11.71
C THR A 160 -19.21 11.72 -11.33
N PRO A 161 -20.15 11.52 -12.28
CA PRO A 161 -21.28 10.64 -12.05
C PRO A 161 -20.80 9.25 -11.65
N SER A 162 -21.48 8.63 -10.69
CA SER A 162 -21.21 7.25 -10.34
C SER A 162 -21.47 6.34 -11.54
N VAL A 163 -20.70 5.26 -11.61
CA VAL A 163 -20.86 4.23 -12.64
C VAL A 163 -21.32 2.93 -12.01
N SER A 164 -22.23 2.23 -12.69
CA SER A 164 -22.59 0.88 -12.29
C SER A 164 -21.35 -0.02 -12.34
N ALA A 165 -21.14 -0.76 -11.26
CA ALA A 165 -19.96 -1.57 -11.06
C ALA A 165 -20.28 -2.91 -10.41
N ILE A 166 -19.40 -3.88 -10.66
CA ILE A 166 -19.42 -5.20 -10.05
C ILE A 166 -18.12 -5.38 -9.28
N ARG A 167 -18.22 -5.83 -8.02
CA ARG A 167 -17.09 -6.12 -7.15
C ARG A 167 -17.05 -7.60 -6.76
N TYR A 168 -15.95 -8.27 -7.09
CA TYR A 168 -15.66 -9.63 -6.66
C TYR A 168 -14.70 -9.58 -5.48
N LEU A 169 -15.06 -10.27 -4.40
CA LEU A 169 -14.24 -10.44 -3.22
C LEU A 169 -14.00 -11.93 -3.00
N ALA A 170 -12.73 -12.32 -2.92
CA ALA A 170 -12.37 -13.70 -2.64
C ALA A 170 -11.15 -13.76 -1.71
N LYS A 171 -11.10 -14.84 -0.93
CA LYS A 171 -10.04 -15.10 0.03
C LYS A 171 -9.63 -16.56 -0.02
N ILE A 172 -8.33 -16.81 0.01
CA ILE A 172 -7.76 -18.16 0.05
C ILE A 172 -6.65 -18.22 1.09
N ALA A 173 -6.71 -19.21 1.97
CA ALA A 173 -5.69 -19.46 2.99
C ALA A 173 -4.99 -20.80 2.74
N GLU A 174 -3.66 -20.77 2.71
CA GLU A 174 -2.81 -21.95 2.50
C GLU A 174 -1.43 -21.74 3.10
N ASN A 175 -0.88 -22.76 3.76
CA ASN A 175 0.47 -22.77 4.34
C ASN A 175 0.73 -21.59 5.30
N GLY A 176 -0.26 -21.25 6.13
CA GLY A 176 -0.16 -20.12 7.08
C GLY A 176 -0.18 -18.74 6.43
N VAL A 177 -0.50 -18.66 5.13
CA VAL A 177 -0.61 -17.43 4.36
C VAL A 177 -2.03 -17.27 3.84
N GLU A 178 -2.58 -16.09 4.01
CA GLU A 178 -3.86 -15.67 3.47
C GLU A 178 -3.63 -14.73 2.29
N ARG A 179 -4.34 -14.97 1.19
CA ARG A 179 -4.39 -14.07 0.05
C ARG A 179 -5.80 -13.53 -0.12
N ASN A 180 -5.90 -12.22 -0.26
CA ASN A 180 -7.16 -11.52 -0.49
C ASN A 180 -7.17 -10.93 -1.90
N ILE A 181 -8.32 -11.00 -2.56
CA ILE A 181 -8.54 -10.48 -3.91
C ILE A 181 -9.78 -9.58 -3.87
N SER A 182 -9.67 -8.40 -4.46
CA SER A 182 -10.81 -7.52 -4.75
C SER A 182 -10.72 -7.03 -6.19
N ILE A 183 -11.67 -7.45 -7.03
CA ILE A 183 -11.77 -7.00 -8.42
C ILE A 183 -12.97 -6.08 -8.51
N ILE A 184 -12.76 -4.82 -8.90
CA ILE A 184 -13.85 -3.90 -9.26
C ILE A 184 -13.83 -3.73 -10.76
N THR A 185 -14.99 -3.86 -11.38
CA THR A 185 -15.18 -3.62 -12.82
C THR A 185 -16.38 -2.74 -13.04
N ASN A 186 -16.35 -1.91 -14.08
CA ASN A 186 -17.43 -0.99 -14.39
C ASN A 186 -17.73 -0.91 -15.90
N GLY A 187 -18.80 -0.19 -16.20
CA GLY A 187 -19.31 0.00 -17.55
C GLY A 187 -20.06 -1.22 -18.08
N GLU A 188 -20.22 -1.27 -19.41
CA GLU A 188 -20.89 -2.39 -20.06
C GLU A 188 -20.15 -3.71 -19.81
N ASN A 189 -20.91 -4.78 -19.57
CA ASN A 189 -20.39 -6.13 -19.33
C ASN A 189 -19.43 -6.23 -18.13
N ALA A 190 -19.58 -5.38 -17.11
CA ALA A 190 -18.76 -5.40 -15.89
C ALA A 190 -18.66 -6.82 -15.29
N TYR A 191 -19.78 -7.53 -15.16
CA TYR A 191 -19.81 -8.90 -14.65
C TYR A 191 -18.91 -9.86 -15.46
N ASP A 192 -18.96 -9.80 -16.79
CA ASP A 192 -18.13 -10.63 -17.67
C ASP A 192 -16.65 -10.27 -17.56
N LYS A 193 -16.32 -8.97 -17.44
CA LYS A 193 -14.95 -8.51 -17.20
C LYS A 193 -14.43 -9.06 -15.89
N ALA A 194 -15.19 -8.94 -14.80
CA ALA A 194 -14.82 -9.46 -13.49
C ALA A 194 -14.60 -10.97 -13.53
N THR A 195 -15.52 -11.71 -14.15
CA THR A 195 -15.42 -13.15 -14.35
C THR A 195 -14.15 -13.55 -15.10
N LYS A 196 -13.84 -12.86 -16.21
CA LYS A 196 -12.62 -13.13 -17.00
C LYS A 196 -11.35 -12.89 -16.20
N VAL A 197 -11.27 -11.76 -15.48
CA VAL A 197 -10.11 -11.43 -14.64
C VAL A 197 -9.98 -12.46 -13.52
N PHE A 198 -11.07 -12.78 -12.82
CA PHE A 198 -11.07 -13.77 -11.75
C PHE A 198 -10.59 -15.15 -12.24
N ASN A 199 -11.14 -15.63 -13.36
CA ASN A 199 -10.78 -16.93 -13.92
C ASN A 199 -9.33 -16.99 -14.44
N SER A 200 -8.72 -15.85 -14.74
CA SER A 200 -7.31 -15.75 -15.11
C SER A 200 -6.35 -15.90 -13.92
N LEU A 201 -6.83 -15.73 -12.69
CA LEU A 201 -5.98 -15.75 -11.51
C LEU A 201 -5.36 -17.13 -11.28
N ARG A 202 -4.03 -17.17 -11.16
CA ARG A 202 -3.27 -18.35 -10.72
C ARG A 202 -2.33 -17.95 -9.61
N CYS A 203 -2.37 -18.64 -8.48
CA CYS A 203 -1.46 -18.34 -7.37
C CYS A 203 -0.04 -18.69 -7.78
N ARG A 204 0.90 -17.77 -7.50
CA ARG A 204 2.30 -18.13 -7.41
C ARG A 204 2.59 -18.46 -5.95
N PHE A 205 2.85 -19.74 -5.71
CA PHE A 205 3.38 -20.19 -4.43
C PHE A 205 4.90 -20.07 -4.54
N GLU A 206 5.51 -19.37 -3.59
CA GLU A 206 6.95 -19.48 -3.38
C GLU A 206 7.22 -20.95 -3.02
N ALA A 207 8.07 -21.61 -3.81
CA ALA A 207 8.54 -22.97 -3.57
C ALA A 207 9.57 -23.00 -2.44
#